data_AF-A0A538M0U5-F1
#
_entry.id   AF-A0A538M0U5-F1
#
_cell.length_a   1.000
_cell.length_b   1.000
_cell.length_c   1.000
_cell.angle_alpha   90.00
_cell.angle_beta   90.00
_cell.angle_gamma   90.00
#
_symmetry.space_group_name_H-M   'P 1'
#
loop_
_entity.id
_entity.type
_entity.pdbx_description
1 polymer ?
#
loop_
_entity_poly.entity_id
_entity_poly.type
_entity_poly.pdbx_seq_one_letter_code
_entity_poly.pdbx_strand_id
1 'polypeptide(L)'
;MTDNVKIAKSLERFAQAVAAHDRENPTHAAYGIGLAHFDMERLGFEEGEQVLPGITIHVDGGVSGNFRVLCDAEHDEGQVEVEEEALEAIATRWLPGSAPRHPNEQ
;
A
#
# COMPACT_ATOMS: atom_id res chain seq x y z
N MET A 1 -21.90 0.67 -3.77
CA MET A 1 -21.43 -0.53 -3.05
C MET A 1 -19.93 -0.53 -3.17
N THR A 2 -19.22 -0.20 -2.10
CA THR A 2 -17.77 -0.42 -2.04
C THR A 2 -17.54 -1.92 -2.17
N ASP A 3 -16.74 -2.34 -3.14
CA ASP A 3 -16.51 -3.76 -3.38
C ASP A 3 -15.83 -4.36 -2.14
N ASN A 4 -16.55 -5.13 -1.31
CA ASN A 4 -16.01 -5.75 -0.08
C ASN A 4 -14.68 -6.50 -0.31
N VAL A 5 -14.46 -7.00 -1.54
CA VAL A 5 -13.21 -7.63 -1.96
C VAL A 5 -12.02 -6.65 -1.95
N LYS A 6 -12.21 -5.40 -2.34
CA LYS A 6 -11.16 -4.37 -2.33
C LYS A 6 -10.80 -3.98 -0.90
N ILE A 7 -11.80 -3.81 -0.04
CA ILE A 7 -11.60 -3.53 1.39
C ILE A 7 -10.84 -4.68 2.05
N ALA A 8 -11.26 -5.93 1.83
CA ALA A 8 -10.57 -7.10 2.39
C ALA A 8 -9.09 -7.16 1.97
N LYS A 9 -8.79 -6.86 0.70
CA LYS A 9 -7.40 -6.79 0.21
C LYS A 9 -6.62 -5.65 0.87
N SER A 10 -7.22 -4.48 1.06
CA SER A 10 -6.55 -3.38 1.77
C SER A 10 -6.24 -3.74 3.22
N LEU A 11 -7.20 -4.35 3.93
CA LEU A 11 -7.02 -4.80 5.31
C LEU A 11 -5.93 -5.89 5.41
N GLU A 12 -5.89 -6.83 4.47
CA GLU A 12 -4.82 -7.83 4.40
C GLU A 12 -3.44 -7.18 4.22
N ARG A 13 -3.35 -6.16 3.35
CA ARG A 13 -2.10 -5.41 3.14
C ARG A 13 -1.68 -4.63 4.36
N PHE A 14 -2.62 -4.01 5.08
CA PHE A 14 -2.32 -3.33 6.35
C PHE A 14 -1.78 -4.30 7.39
N ALA A 15 -2.39 -5.48 7.53
CA ALA A 15 -1.94 -6.49 8.48
C ALA A 15 -0.53 -7.01 8.14
N GLN A 16 -0.24 -7.25 6.86
CA GLN A 16 1.09 -7.65 6.39
C GLN A 16 2.14 -6.58 6.69
N ALA A 17 1.83 -5.30 6.43
CA ALA A 17 2.76 -4.20 6.65
C ALA A 17 3.03 -3.96 8.15
N VAL A 18 2.00 -4.00 9.00
CA VAL A 18 2.16 -3.90 10.46
C VAL A 18 3.00 -5.06 10.99
N ALA A 19 2.73 -6.29 10.55
CA ALA A 19 3.51 -7.44 10.99
C ALA A 19 4.98 -7.38 10.52
N ALA A 20 5.24 -6.89 9.30
CA ALA A 20 6.59 -6.68 8.80
C ALA A 20 7.33 -5.60 9.59
N HIS A 21 6.66 -4.47 9.83
CA HIS A 21 7.16 -3.38 10.67
C HIS A 21 7.55 -3.89 12.06
N ASP A 22 6.65 -4.55 12.79
CA ASP A 22 6.89 -4.98 14.17
C ASP A 22 8.00 -6.06 14.25
N ARG A 23 8.12 -6.90 13.22
CA ARG A 23 9.20 -7.88 13.11
C ARG A 23 10.56 -7.21 12.94
N GLU A 24 10.63 -6.16 12.12
CA GLU A 24 11.87 -5.43 11.82
C GLU A 24 12.22 -4.42 12.92
N ASN A 25 11.23 -3.98 13.69
CA ASN A 25 11.37 -2.95 14.71
C ASN A 25 10.90 -3.44 16.09
N PRO A 26 11.67 -4.30 16.78
CA PRO A 26 11.24 -4.90 18.04
C PRO A 26 11.17 -3.91 19.23
N THR A 27 11.65 -2.68 19.06
CA THR A 27 11.76 -1.67 20.13
C THR A 27 10.62 -0.66 20.16
N HIS A 28 9.77 -0.63 19.13
CA HIS A 28 8.65 0.30 19.01
C HIS A 28 7.50 -0.36 18.23
N ALA A 29 6.28 0.16 18.37
CA ALA A 29 5.09 -0.50 17.84
C ALA A 29 4.36 0.38 16.82
N ALA A 30 3.80 -0.24 15.80
CA ALA A 30 2.86 0.45 14.94
C ALA A 30 1.60 0.84 15.73
N TYR A 31 1.13 2.07 15.54
CA TYR A 31 -0.15 2.54 16.11
C TYR A 31 -1.17 2.92 15.04
N GLY A 32 -0.76 3.07 13.77
CA GLY A 32 -1.66 3.58 12.76
C GLY A 32 -1.24 3.32 11.31
N ILE A 33 -2.17 3.59 10.40
CA ILE A 33 -1.96 3.61 8.95
C ILE A 33 -2.21 5.03 8.44
N GLY A 34 -1.16 5.64 7.89
CA GLY A 34 -1.22 6.94 7.21
C GLY A 34 -1.68 6.78 5.77
N LEU A 35 -2.67 7.58 5.37
CA LEU A 35 -3.18 7.68 4.01
C LEU A 35 -3.29 9.15 3.59
N ALA A 36 -3.08 9.44 2.31
CA ALA A 36 -3.45 10.74 1.78
C ALA A 36 -4.97 10.95 1.93
N HIS A 37 -5.40 12.18 2.25
CA HIS A 37 -6.83 12.51 2.43
C HIS A 37 -7.72 11.97 1.29
N PHE A 38 -7.24 12.11 0.05
CA PHE A 38 -7.94 11.62 -1.13
C PHE A 38 -8.15 10.09 -1.14
N ASP A 39 -7.16 9.31 -0.69
CA ASP A 39 -7.29 7.84 -0.65
C ASP A 39 -8.19 7.39 0.48
N MET A 40 -8.13 8.08 1.62
CA MET A 40 -9.02 7.82 2.75
C MET A 40 -10.49 7.95 2.32
N GLU A 41 -10.85 9.06 1.67
CA GLU A 41 -12.20 9.28 1.13
C GLU A 41 -12.58 8.25 0.05
N ARG A 42 -11.64 7.93 -0.86
CA ARG A 42 -11.88 6.99 -1.96
C ARG A 42 -12.09 5.55 -1.47
N LEU A 43 -11.38 5.15 -0.42
CA LEU A 43 -11.49 3.83 0.19
C LEU A 43 -12.65 3.75 1.18
N GLY A 44 -13.17 4.90 1.63
CA GLY A 44 -14.29 5.01 2.54
C GLY A 44 -13.91 4.78 4.00
N PHE A 45 -12.69 5.18 4.37
CA PHE A 45 -12.24 5.18 5.77
C PHE A 45 -12.49 6.54 6.42
N GLU A 46 -12.57 6.55 7.75
CA GLU A 46 -12.65 7.77 8.56
C GLU A 46 -11.38 8.00 9.39
N GLU A 47 -11.05 9.26 9.67
CA GLU A 47 -9.96 9.61 10.60
C GLU A 47 -10.23 9.00 11.98
N GLY A 48 -9.26 8.26 12.52
CA GLY A 48 -9.38 7.55 13.79
C GLY A 48 -10.13 6.22 13.72
N GLU A 49 -10.59 5.79 12.53
CA GLU A 49 -11.24 4.48 12.35
C GLU A 49 -10.26 3.35 12.70
N GLN A 50 -10.70 2.41 13.55
CA GLN A 50 -9.91 1.24 13.89
C GLN A 50 -10.10 0.13 12.86
N VAL A 51 -9.05 -0.19 12.12
CA VAL A 51 -9.08 -1.18 11.02
C VAL A 51 -8.44 -2.52 11.40
N LEU A 52 -7.55 -2.52 12.39
CA LEU A 52 -6.96 -3.70 13.02
C LEU A 52 -6.87 -3.47 14.54
N PRO A 53 -6.70 -4.51 15.37
CA PRO A 53 -6.55 -4.32 16.82
C PRO A 53 -5.42 -3.35 17.16
N GLY A 54 -5.77 -2.19 17.74
CA GLY A 54 -4.81 -1.15 18.12
C GLY A 54 -4.27 -0.26 17.00
N ILE A 55 -4.76 -0.42 15.75
CA ILE A 55 -4.30 0.35 14.59
C ILE A 55 -5.43 1.22 14.05
N THR A 56 -5.19 2.54 14.00
CA THR A 56 -6.15 3.55 13.50
C THR A 56 -5.74 4.19 12.18
N ILE A 57 -6.71 4.62 11.39
CA ILE A 57 -6.48 5.38 10.16
C ILE A 57 -6.16 6.85 10.49
N HIS A 58 -5.18 7.40 9.78
CA HIS A 58 -4.78 8.79 9.88
C HIS A 58 -4.58 9.42 8.50
N VAL A 59 -5.02 10.67 8.34
CA VAL A 59 -4.63 11.53 7.23
C VAL A 59 -3.15 11.88 7.39
N ASP A 60 -2.34 11.44 6.43
CA ASP A 60 -0.94 11.82 6.34
C ASP A 60 -0.72 12.94 5.30
N GLY A 61 0.44 13.58 5.38
CA GLY A 61 0.91 14.54 4.36
C GLY A 61 1.48 13.88 3.11
N GLY A 62 1.20 12.59 2.88
CA GLY A 62 1.77 11.78 1.83
C GLY A 62 1.12 11.99 0.46
N VAL A 63 1.64 11.24 -0.53
CA VAL A 63 1.07 11.19 -1.88
C VAL A 63 0.06 10.06 -1.97
N SER A 64 -0.91 10.22 -2.88
CA SER A 64 -1.92 9.19 -3.07
C SER A 64 -1.39 7.91 -3.74
N GLY A 65 -2.11 6.81 -3.55
CA GLY A 65 -1.77 5.48 -4.06
C GLY A 65 -0.82 4.67 -3.17
N ASN A 66 -0.41 5.22 -2.02
CA ASN A 66 0.43 4.53 -1.05
C ASN A 66 -0.14 4.67 0.37
N PHE A 67 0.32 3.81 1.29
CA PHE A 67 0.05 3.95 2.72
C PHE A 67 1.35 3.85 3.51
N ARG A 68 1.34 4.39 4.73
CA ARG A 68 2.49 4.38 5.63
C ARG A 68 2.11 3.71 6.95
N VAL A 69 3.02 2.91 7.51
CA VAL A 69 2.87 2.44 8.89
C VAL A 69 3.36 3.56 9.80
N LEU A 70 2.51 4.00 10.72
CA LEU A 70 2.87 5.00 11.72
C LEU A 70 3.27 4.29 13.01
N CYS A 71 4.40 4.67 13.57
CA CYS A 71 4.93 4.11 14.81
C CYS A 71 5.39 5.21 15.77
N ASP A 72 5.54 4.85 17.04
CA ASP A 72 5.88 5.76 18.14
C ASP A 72 7.39 6.03 18.28
N ALA A 73 8.21 5.56 17.36
CA ALA A 73 9.64 5.86 17.34
C ALA A 73 9.96 7.19 16.66
N GLU A 74 10.95 7.90 17.20
CA GLU A 74 11.64 8.97 16.50
C GLU A 74 12.55 8.35 15.43
N HIS A 75 11.99 8.06 14.26
CA HIS A 75 12.78 7.72 13.08
C HIS A 75 13.43 9.00 12.55
N ASP A 76 14.76 9.10 12.68
CA ASP A 76 15.52 10.11 11.97
C ASP A 76 15.26 9.92 10.48
N GLU A 77 14.84 10.97 9.77
CA GLU A 77 14.18 10.94 8.45
C GLU A 77 15.10 10.47 7.29
N GLY A 78 16.23 9.82 7.59
CA GLY A 78 17.38 9.68 6.71
C GLY A 78 17.70 8.28 6.17
N GLN A 79 16.96 7.22 6.50
CA GLN A 79 17.30 5.87 6.00
C GLN A 79 16.10 5.13 5.44
N VAL A 80 15.90 5.30 4.13
CA VAL A 80 15.16 4.35 3.30
C VAL A 80 16.19 3.60 2.47
N GLU A 81 16.69 2.47 2.97
CA GLU A 81 17.31 1.48 2.09
C GLU A 81 16.17 0.78 1.33
N VAL A 82 15.79 1.36 0.19
CA VAL A 82 14.90 0.69 -0.75
C VAL A 82 15.69 -0.46 -1.36
N GLU A 83 15.38 -1.71 -1.00
CA GLU A 83 15.87 -2.87 -1.74
C GLU A 83 15.37 -2.78 -3.20
N GLU A 84 16.25 -2.32 -4.10
CA GLU A 84 16.02 -2.08 -5.54
C GLU A 84 15.82 -3.37 -6.37
N GLU A 85 15.75 -4.55 -5.75
CA GLU A 85 15.99 -5.83 -6.44
C GLU A 85 14.78 -6.38 -7.26
N ALA A 86 13.61 -5.72 -7.23
CA ALA A 86 12.40 -6.23 -7.90
C ALA A 86 12.03 -5.57 -9.25
N LEU A 87 12.72 -4.50 -9.68
CA LEU A 87 12.31 -3.71 -10.86
C LEU A 87 12.92 -4.19 -12.19
N GLU A 88 14.09 -4.83 -12.19
CA GLU A 88 14.75 -5.25 -13.45
C GLU A 88 13.99 -6.37 -14.19
N ALA A 89 13.29 -7.25 -13.47
CA ALA A 89 12.67 -8.44 -14.09
C ALA A 89 11.50 -8.14 -15.05
N ILE A 90 10.84 -6.98 -14.92
CA ILE A 90 9.70 -6.61 -15.77
C ILE A 90 10.18 -5.88 -17.03
N ALA A 91 11.26 -5.09 -16.92
CA ALA A 91 11.77 -4.26 -18.02
C ALA A 91 12.33 -5.09 -19.19
N THR A 92 12.90 -6.26 -18.92
CA THR A 92 13.51 -7.09 -19.97
C THR A 92 12.52 -8.01 -20.69
N ARG A 93 11.25 -8.07 -20.26
CA ARG A 93 10.26 -8.95 -20.88
C ARG A 93 9.70 -8.32 -22.16
N TRP A 94 10.29 -8.67 -23.29
CA TRP A 94 9.72 -8.40 -24.61
C TRP A 94 8.39 -9.14 -24.75
N LEU A 95 7.29 -8.40 -24.94
CA LEU A 95 5.99 -8.94 -25.31
C LEU A 95 5.86 -8.89 -26.84
N PRO A 96 5.70 -10.02 -27.54
CA PRO A 96 5.39 -10.00 -28.97
C PRO A 96 4.09 -9.24 -29.21
N GLY A 97 4.14 -8.21 -30.06
CA GLY A 97 2.97 -7.47 -30.49
C GLY A 97 1.99 -8.40 -31.21
N SER A 98 0.81 -8.59 -30.63
CA SER A 98 -0.31 -9.21 -31.33
C SER A 98 -0.78 -8.26 -32.44
N ALA A 99 -0.42 -8.55 -33.69
CA ALA A 99 -0.98 -7.83 -34.83
C ALA A 99 -2.52 -7.98 -34.84
N PRO A 100 -3.29 -6.91 -35.11
CA PRO A 100 -4.73 -7.04 -35.28
C PRO A 100 -5.02 -7.91 -36.51
N ARG A 101 -5.73 -9.03 -36.30
CA ARG A 101 -6.27 -9.83 -37.42
C ARG A 101 -7.38 -9.03 -38.08
N HIS A 102 -7.18 -8.65 -39.33
CA HIS A 102 -8.22 -8.12 -40.22
C HIS A 102 -9.31 -9.20 -40.39
N PRO A 103 -10.60 -8.90 -40.17
CA PRO A 103 -11.66 -9.84 -40.46
C PRO A 103 -11.80 -9.98 -41.98
N ASN A 104 -11.85 -11.24 -42.39
CA ASN A 104 -11.97 -11.77 -43.74
C ASN A 104 -13.15 -11.14 -44.52
N GLU A 105 -12.91 -10.59 -45.70
CA GLU A 105 -13.95 -10.26 -46.68
C GLU A 105 -14.09 -11.43 -47.65
N GLN A 106 -15.30 -11.99 -47.72
CA GLN A 106 -15.76 -12.89 -48.79
C GLN A 106 -16.38 -12.07 -49.90
#